data_AF-A0A6S7BFT0-F1
#
_entry.id   AF-A0A6S7BFT0-F1
#
_cell.length_a   1.000
_cell.length_b   1.000
_cell.length_c   1.000
_cell.angle_alpha   90.00
_cell.angle_beta   90.00
_cell.angle_gamma   90.00
#
_symmetry.space_group_name_H-M   'P 1'
#
loop_
_entity.id
_entity.type
_entity.pdbx_description
1 polymer ?
#
loop_
_entity_poly.entity_id
_entity_poly.type
_entity_poly.pdbx_seq_one_letter_code
_entity_poly.pdbx_strand_id
1 'polypeptide(L)'
;MPFQKLPKSELAEYRKQQIARQGGRCPISGWILTDDTAAADHCHKTGMHRGTLPGWINACLGRIENAARSVGRDNHIPTFLRKCADYIEWYELNPSFLFHHTYKTPEEKKEAAKKRAAKRRKEKKAAQ
;
A
#
# COMPACT_ATOMS: atom_id res chain seq x y z
N MET A 1 25.94 9.65 -22.31
CA MET A 1 24.81 8.89 -22.89
C MET A 1 23.68 9.87 -23.18
N PRO A 2 23.16 9.97 -24.41
CA PRO A 2 22.00 10.80 -24.71
C PRO A 2 20.73 10.23 -24.04
N PHE A 3 19.76 11.09 -23.74
CA PHE A 3 18.45 10.64 -23.27
C PHE A 3 17.69 9.96 -24.41
N GLN A 4 17.22 8.74 -24.17
CA GLN A 4 16.49 7.93 -25.14
C GLN A 4 15.16 7.46 -24.54
N LYS A 5 14.09 7.54 -25.33
CA LYS A 5 12.79 6.95 -24.96
C LYS A 5 12.77 5.47 -25.36
N LEU A 6 12.31 4.61 -24.47
CA LEU A 6 12.11 3.20 -24.76
C LEU A 6 10.85 3.03 -25.63
N PRO A 7 10.95 2.42 -26.83
CA PRO A 7 9.78 2.15 -27.65
C PRO A 7 8.91 1.06 -27.02
N LYS A 8 7.60 1.13 -27.26
CA LYS A 8 6.62 0.19 -26.69
C LYS A 8 6.92 -1.28 -27.04
N SER A 9 7.48 -1.53 -28.22
CA SER A 9 7.90 -2.86 -28.69
C SER A 9 8.98 -3.49 -27.81
N GLU A 10 9.85 -2.67 -27.21
CA GLU A 10 10.97 -3.14 -26.38
C GLU A 10 10.60 -3.23 -24.89
N LEU A 11 9.40 -2.82 -24.49
CA LEU A 11 8.99 -2.79 -23.09
C LEU A 11 8.96 -4.19 -22.44
N ALA A 12 8.57 -5.21 -23.20
CA ALA A 12 8.58 -6.58 -22.70
C ALA A 12 10.00 -7.08 -22.43
N GLU A 13 10.92 -6.80 -23.35
CA GLU A 13 12.32 -7.18 -23.23
C GLU A 13 13.01 -6.39 -22.10
N TYR A 14 12.73 -5.10 -21.98
CA TYR A 14 13.18 -4.27 -20.86
C TYR A 14 12.79 -4.87 -19.50
N ARG A 15 11.54 -5.33 -19.34
CA ARG A 15 11.08 -5.96 -18.09
C ARG A 15 11.90 -7.21 -17.77
N LYS A 16 12.11 -8.10 -18.73
CA LYS A 16 12.93 -9.31 -18.55
C LYS A 16 14.34 -8.99 -18.10
N GLN A 17 14.98 -8.00 -18.73
CA GLN A 17 16.32 -7.55 -18.37
C GLN A 17 16.37 -6.96 -16.95
N GLN A 18 15.36 -6.17 -16.56
CA GLN A 18 15.28 -5.65 -15.20
C GLN A 18 15.04 -6.74 -14.16
N ILE A 19 14.16 -7.71 -14.45
CA ILE A 19 13.93 -8.86 -13.57
C ILE A 19 15.24 -9.60 -13.33
N ALA A 20 16.02 -9.88 -14.38
CA ALA A 20 17.33 -10.51 -14.26
C ALA A 20 18.30 -9.68 -13.41
N ARG A 21 18.38 -8.36 -13.64
CA ARG A 21 19.22 -7.44 -12.85
C ARG A 21 18.82 -7.37 -11.37
N GLN A 22 17.54 -7.51 -11.07
CA GLN A 22 16.99 -7.53 -9.72
C GLN A 22 17.09 -8.91 -9.05
N GLY A 23 17.78 -9.88 -9.66
CA GLY A 23 17.91 -11.25 -9.13
C GLY A 23 16.59 -12.01 -9.10
N GLY A 24 15.66 -11.69 -10.02
CA GLY A 24 14.36 -12.34 -10.11
C GLY A 24 13.37 -11.92 -9.02
N ARG A 25 13.65 -10.87 -8.25
CA ARG A 25 12.84 -10.45 -7.10
C ARG A 25 12.42 -8.98 -7.15
N CYS A 26 11.29 -8.70 -6.52
CA CYS A 26 10.79 -7.34 -6.34
C CYS A 26 11.66 -6.61 -5.30
N PRO A 27 12.19 -5.41 -5.60
CA PRO A 27 13.01 -4.65 -4.67
C PRO A 27 12.23 -4.07 -3.48
N ILE A 28 10.89 -4.04 -3.55
CA ILE A 28 10.03 -3.54 -2.47
C ILE A 28 9.56 -4.66 -1.55
N SER A 29 9.01 -5.75 -2.09
CA SER A 29 8.45 -6.84 -1.29
C SER A 29 9.37 -8.05 -1.11
N GLY A 30 10.44 -8.17 -1.91
CA GLY A 30 11.30 -9.36 -1.95
C GLY A 30 10.68 -10.58 -2.66
N TRP A 31 9.44 -10.48 -3.14
CA TRP A 31 8.73 -11.60 -3.79
C TRP A 31 9.29 -11.88 -5.19
N ILE A 32 9.11 -13.11 -5.67
CA ILE A 32 9.56 -13.52 -7.00
C ILE A 32 8.78 -12.75 -8.06
N LEU A 33 9.50 -12.24 -9.06
CA LEU A 33 8.90 -11.58 -10.22
C LEU A 33 8.65 -12.60 -11.33
N THR A 34 7.43 -12.59 -11.84
CA THR A 34 7.04 -13.32 -13.04
C THR A 34 6.66 -12.33 -14.14
N ASP A 35 6.87 -12.74 -15.38
CA ASP A 35 6.77 -11.85 -16.56
C ASP A 35 5.34 -11.32 -16.81
N ASP A 36 4.34 -12.10 -16.39
CA ASP A 36 2.90 -11.81 -16.47
C ASP A 36 2.43 -10.75 -15.47
N THR A 37 3.07 -10.68 -14.29
CA THR A 37 2.71 -9.73 -13.23
C THR A 37 3.59 -8.48 -13.23
N ALA A 38 4.68 -8.48 -13.99
CA ALA A 38 5.68 -7.44 -14.02
C ALA A 38 5.21 -6.15 -14.73
N ALA A 39 5.29 -5.02 -14.03
CA ALA A 39 5.12 -3.67 -14.56
C ALA A 39 6.46 -2.90 -14.50
N ALA A 40 6.77 -2.18 -15.58
CA ALA A 40 7.94 -1.29 -15.64
C ALA A 40 7.62 0.03 -14.93
N ASP A 41 8.12 0.18 -13.72
CA ASP A 41 7.93 1.36 -12.90
C ASP A 41 8.80 2.53 -13.36
N HIS A 42 8.28 3.75 -13.24
CA HIS A 42 8.96 4.98 -13.64
C HIS A 42 8.57 6.16 -12.76
N CYS A 43 9.47 7.13 -12.64
CA CYS A 43 9.20 8.36 -11.91
C CYS A 43 8.33 9.30 -12.76
N HIS A 44 7.14 9.65 -12.28
CA HIS A 44 6.23 10.56 -13.00
C HIS A 44 6.74 12.01 -13.11
N LYS A 45 7.78 12.40 -12.34
CA LYS A 45 8.39 13.73 -12.42
C LYS A 45 9.49 13.82 -13.48
N THR A 46 10.35 12.79 -13.56
CA THR A 46 11.52 12.79 -14.47
C THR A 46 11.30 11.95 -15.72
N GLY A 47 10.29 11.08 -15.74
CA GLY A 47 10.07 10.09 -16.80
C GLY A 47 11.04 8.91 -16.77
N MET A 48 12.02 8.89 -15.86
CA MET A 48 13.04 7.85 -15.80
C MET A 48 12.46 6.56 -15.23
N HIS A 49 12.73 5.44 -15.90
CA HIS A 49 12.43 4.13 -15.35
C HIS A 49 13.22 3.88 -14.07
N ARG A 50 12.61 3.17 -13.12
CA ARG A 50 13.20 2.81 -11.83
C ARG A 50 13.57 1.33 -11.79
N GLY A 51 12.59 0.46 -12.01
CA GLY A 51 12.75 -0.99 -12.01
C GLY A 51 11.47 -1.70 -12.42
N THR A 52 11.43 -3.01 -12.21
CA THR A 52 10.25 -3.83 -12.45
C THR A 52 9.63 -4.30 -11.14
N LEU A 53 8.33 -4.08 -11.00
CA LEU A 53 7.53 -4.42 -9.82
C LEU A 53 6.33 -5.28 -10.24
N PRO A 54 5.76 -6.10 -9.34
CA PRO A 54 4.42 -6.63 -9.56
C PRO A 54 3.43 -5.48 -9.78
N GLY A 55 2.49 -5.62 -10.70
CA GLY A 55 1.57 -4.54 -11.09
C GLY A 55 0.77 -3.96 -9.92
N TRP A 56 0.39 -4.81 -8.96
CA TRP A 56 -0.33 -4.38 -7.76
C TRP A 56 0.57 -3.63 -6.76
N ILE A 57 1.87 -3.96 -6.66
CA ILE A 57 2.85 -3.17 -5.87
C ILE A 57 3.05 -1.82 -6.54
N ASN A 58 3.22 -1.81 -7.86
CA ASN A 58 3.37 -0.57 -8.62
C ASN A 58 2.17 0.37 -8.40
N ALA A 59 0.95 -0.17 -8.47
CA ALA A 59 -0.28 0.58 -8.20
C ALA A 59 -0.38 1.04 -6.73
N CYS A 60 0.10 0.24 -5.77
CA CYS A 60 0.16 0.64 -4.36
C CYS A 60 1.16 1.78 -4.14
N LEU A 61 2.36 1.69 -4.70
CA LEU A 61 3.39 2.71 -4.63
C LEU A 61 2.88 4.05 -5.19
N GLY A 62 2.20 4.03 -6.34
CA GLY A 62 1.60 5.24 -6.90
C GLY A 62 0.57 5.91 -5.97
N ARG A 63 -0.26 5.13 -5.28
CA ARG A 63 -1.21 5.65 -4.26
C ARG A 63 -0.49 6.23 -3.06
N ILE A 64 0.55 5.56 -2.56
CA ILE A 64 1.37 6.02 -1.43
C ILE A 64 2.05 7.35 -1.78
N GLU A 65 2.68 7.45 -2.94
CA GLU A 65 3.33 8.69 -3.37
C GLU A 65 2.33 9.84 -3.52
N ASN A 66 1.15 9.59 -4.08
CA ASN A 66 0.11 10.61 -4.21
C ASN A 66 -0.40 11.10 -2.85
N ALA A 67 -0.64 10.18 -1.91
CA ALA A 67 -1.03 10.54 -0.54
C ALA A 67 0.09 11.32 0.18
N ALA A 68 1.36 10.91 0.01
CA ALA A 68 2.49 11.63 0.62
C ALA A 68 2.65 13.06 0.08
N ARG A 69 2.32 13.29 -1.20
CA ARG A 69 2.31 14.63 -1.81
C ARG A 69 1.21 15.53 -1.27
N SER A 70 0.07 14.99 -0.83
CA SER A 70 -1.03 15.81 -0.33
C SER A 70 -0.79 16.36 1.08
N VAL A 71 0.23 15.88 1.81
CA VAL A 71 0.57 16.34 3.16
C VAL A 71 1.25 17.72 3.16
N GLY A 72 1.89 18.13 2.04
CA GLY A 72 2.51 19.45 1.93
C GLY A 72 3.33 19.63 0.65
N ARG A 73 3.42 20.88 0.16
CA ARG A 73 4.04 21.22 -1.14
C ARG A 73 5.52 20.82 -1.25
N ASP A 74 6.28 20.90 -0.16
CA ASP A 74 7.74 20.65 -0.15
C ASP A 74 8.13 19.33 0.53
N ASN A 75 7.18 18.39 0.64
CA ASN A 75 7.42 17.15 1.34
C ASN A 75 8.33 16.21 0.52
N HIS A 76 9.55 15.94 1.03
CA HIS A 76 10.41 14.91 0.47
C HIS A 76 9.85 13.52 0.80
N ILE A 77 9.13 12.92 -0.16
CA ILE A 77 8.35 11.68 0.00
C ILE A 77 9.14 10.57 0.72
N PRO A 78 10.38 10.21 0.32
CA PRO A 78 11.12 9.14 1.00
C PRO A 78 11.39 9.43 2.48
N THR A 79 11.68 10.70 2.83
CA THR A 79 11.90 11.08 4.24
C THR A 79 10.62 10.98 5.03
N PHE A 80 9.49 11.42 4.45
CA PHE A 80 8.19 11.30 5.09
C PHE A 80 7.80 9.85 5.37
N LEU A 81 7.92 8.97 4.37
CA LEU A 81 7.56 7.57 4.53
C LEU A 81 8.42 6.84 5.57
N ARG A 82 9.72 7.16 5.66
CA ARG A 82 10.59 6.64 6.73
C ARG A 82 10.11 7.11 8.11
N LYS A 83 9.84 8.41 8.28
CA LYS A 83 9.30 8.93 9.54
C LYS A 83 7.94 8.33 9.91
N CYS A 84 7.10 8.00 8.92
CA CYS A 84 5.85 7.29 9.18
C CYS A 84 6.11 5.87 9.70
N ALA A 85 7.06 5.14 9.10
CA ALA A 85 7.47 3.82 9.59
C ALA A 85 8.00 3.92 11.02
N ASP A 86 8.96 4.82 11.28
CA ASP A 86 9.54 5.05 12.60
C ASP A 86 8.47 5.37 13.66
N TYR A 87 7.49 6.22 13.31
CA TYR A 87 6.38 6.59 14.19
C TYR A 87 5.50 5.38 14.52
N ILE A 88 5.12 4.58 13.51
CA ILE A 88 4.26 3.40 13.72
C ILE A 88 4.97 2.39 14.61
N GLU A 89 6.22 2.04 14.28
CA GLU A 89 7.02 1.08 15.04
C GLU A 89 7.22 1.53 16.50
N TRP A 90 7.46 2.82 16.72
CA TRP A 90 7.60 3.36 18.08
C TRP A 90 6.35 3.14 18.93
N TYR A 91 5.15 3.44 18.41
CA TYR A 91 3.91 3.31 19.18
C TYR A 91 3.35 1.88 19.23
N GLU A 92 3.80 0.98 18.35
CA GLU A 92 3.58 -0.46 18.51
C GLU A 92 4.34 -1.00 19.73
N LEU A 93 5.58 -0.52 19.94
CA LEU A 93 6.41 -0.90 21.08
C LEU A 93 6.06 -0.12 22.36
N ASN A 94 5.54 1.10 22.23
CA ASN A 94 5.21 2.01 23.33
C ASN A 94 3.74 2.47 23.26
N PRO A 95 2.76 1.55 23.40
CA PRO A 95 1.35 1.92 23.35
C PRO A 95 0.97 2.81 24.53
N SER A 96 0.09 3.78 24.30
CA SER A 96 -0.41 4.66 25.37
C SER A 96 -1.36 3.96 26.36
N PHE A 97 -1.79 2.73 26.05
CA PHE A 97 -2.81 1.97 26.77
C PHE A 97 -4.17 2.70 26.91
N LEU A 98 -4.41 3.71 26.07
CA LEU A 98 -5.68 4.43 26.01
C LEU A 98 -6.42 4.06 24.73
N PHE A 99 -7.67 3.63 24.87
CA PHE A 99 -8.55 3.50 23.70
C PHE A 99 -9.07 4.86 23.26
N HIS A 100 -9.12 5.09 21.95
CA HIS A 100 -9.84 6.23 21.39
C HIS A 100 -11.32 6.12 21.77
N HIS A 101 -11.98 7.24 22.09
CA HIS A 101 -13.37 7.23 22.59
C HIS A 101 -14.39 6.60 21.62
N THR A 102 -14.10 6.53 20.31
CA THR A 102 -14.93 5.84 19.32
C THR A 102 -14.55 4.37 19.10
N TYR A 103 -13.41 3.93 19.65
CA TYR A 103 -12.98 2.54 19.56
C TYR A 103 -13.85 1.69 20.48
N LYS A 104 -14.55 0.72 19.87
CA LYS A 104 -15.28 -0.29 20.62
C LYS A 104 -14.36 -1.47 20.88
N THR A 105 -14.18 -1.77 22.16
CA THR A 105 -13.48 -2.97 22.61
C THR A 105 -14.15 -4.24 22.05
N PRO A 106 -13.42 -5.36 21.98
CA PRO A 106 -14.01 -6.63 21.56
C PRO A 106 -15.27 -7.00 22.35
N GLU A 107 -15.32 -6.66 23.63
CA GLU A 107 -16.45 -6.91 24.53
C GLU A 107 -17.66 -6.04 24.19
N GLU A 108 -17.46 -4.74 24.01
CA GLU A 108 -18.52 -3.82 23.59
C GLU A 108 -19.06 -4.17 22.19
N LYS A 109 -18.19 -4.63 21.28
CA LYS A 109 -18.61 -5.13 19.96
C LYS A 109 -19.51 -6.36 20.08
N LYS A 110 -19.15 -7.32 20.94
CA LYS A 110 -19.97 -8.51 21.22
C LYS A 110 -21.31 -8.14 21.84
N GLU A 111 -21.32 -7.23 22.80
CA GLU A 111 -22.55 -6.79 23.46
C GLU A 111 -23.47 -6.05 22.48
N ALA A 112 -22.92 -5.15 21.66
CA ALA A 112 -23.65 -4.45 20.61
C ALA A 112 -24.24 -5.43 19.59
N ALA A 113 -23.49 -6.47 19.20
CA ALA A 113 -24.00 -7.51 18.31
C ALA A 113 -25.15 -8.31 18.96
N LYS A 114 -25.05 -8.67 20.24
CA LYS A 114 -26.11 -9.36 20.99
C LYS A 114 -27.37 -8.51 21.09
N LYS A 115 -27.23 -7.22 21.42
CA LYS A 115 -28.34 -6.25 21.46
C LYS A 115 -29.02 -6.13 20.09
N ARG A 116 -28.25 -6.01 19.01
CA ARG A 116 -28.77 -5.98 17.62
C ARG A 116 -29.51 -7.26 17.25
N ALA A 117 -28.96 -8.43 17.60
CA ALA A 117 -29.60 -9.72 17.33
C ALA A 117 -30.90 -9.88 18.11
N ALA A 118 -30.92 -9.48 19.39
CA ALA A 118 -32.13 -9.49 20.22
C ALA A 118 -33.22 -8.59 19.66
N LYS A 119 -32.86 -7.37 19.22
CA LYS A 119 -33.80 -6.44 18.57
C LYS A 119 -34.40 -7.04 17.29
N ARG A 120 -33.56 -7.57 16.38
CA ARG A 120 -34.02 -8.24 15.15
C ARG A 120 -34.96 -9.42 15.42
N ARG A 121 -34.69 -10.21 16.47
CA ARG A 121 -35.57 -11.32 16.87
C ARG A 121 -36.94 -10.83 17.35
N LYS A 122 -36.98 -9.73 18.12
CA LYS A 122 -38.24 -9.11 18.57
C LYS A 122 -39.03 -8.55 17.39
N GLU A 123 -38.39 -7.85 16.46
CA GLU A 123 -39.02 -7.31 15.26
C GLU A 123 -39.60 -8.42 14.37
N LYS A 124 -38.86 -9.51 14.16
CA LYS A 124 -39.37 -10.67 13.42
C LYS A 124 -40.57 -11.33 14.09
N LYS A 125 -40.58 -11.42 15.43
CA LYS A 125 -41.72 -11.96 16.19
C LYS A 125 -42.93 -11.03 16.20
N ALA A 126 -42.74 -9.72 16.04
CA ALA A 126 -43.83 -8.75 15.98
C ALA A 126 -44.42 -8.59 14.56
N ALA A 127 -43.67 -9.00 13.53
CA ALA A 127 -44.10 -9.02 12.13
C ALA A 127 -44.67 -10.38 11.69
N GLN A 128 -44.75 -11.34 12.61
CA GLN A 128 -45.30 -12.69 12.42
C GLN A 128 -46.57 -12.81 13.26
#